data_AF-A0A314U6Q5-F1
#
_entry.id   AF-A0A314U6Q5-F1
#
_cell.length_a   1.000
_cell.length_b   1.000
_cell.length_c   1.000
_cell.angle_alpha   90.00
_cell.angle_beta   90.00
_cell.angle_gamma   90.00
#
_symmetry.space_group_name_H-M   'P 1'
#
loop_
_entity.id
_entity.type
_entity.pdbx_description
1 polymer ?
#
loop_
_entity_poly.entity_id
_entity_poly.type
_entity_poly.pdbx_seq_one_letter_code
_entity_poly.pdbx_strand_id
1 'polypeptide(L)'
;MEKEDQHSKIAYIIYDEYMYFSEGVANHLGLPSIILYTSSAANMMTYQTIPGLLKEGYIPIPDAMMLELVPGLEPLRFKDLLITNFRDLDDLLQLIVKAHDSRPSSAIIWNTMDCLEQSSLAHLWQEYQLPLFPIGPLHRTIPTPSISLLKEDQNCISWLDKQSHNCHLCKRGKHSLLGQ
;
A
#
# COMPACT_ATOMS: atom_id res chain seq x y z
N MET A 1 18.71 28.87 37.07
CA MET A 1 17.44 28.34 36.53
C MET A 1 17.72 28.04 35.07
N GLU A 2 18.26 26.85 34.82
CA GLU A 2 18.64 26.39 33.50
C GLU A 2 17.38 26.23 32.66
N LYS A 3 17.35 26.87 31.49
CA LYS A 3 16.35 26.59 30.46
C LYS A 3 16.71 25.21 29.92
N GLU A 4 15.98 24.19 30.34
CA GLU A 4 15.94 22.92 29.61
C GLU A 4 15.53 23.24 28.17
N ASP A 5 16.47 22.99 27.26
CA ASP A 5 16.23 23.03 25.83
C ASP A 5 15.22 21.91 25.54
N GLN A 6 13.95 22.27 25.37
CA GLN A 6 12.86 21.33 25.16
C GLN A 6 12.92 20.80 23.73
N HIS A 7 14.04 20.15 23.38
CA HIS A 7 14.17 19.37 22.18
C HIS A 7 13.21 18.18 22.34
N SER A 8 12.06 18.24 21.66
CA SER A 8 11.08 17.16 21.62
C SER A 8 11.78 15.86 21.25
N LYS A 9 11.95 14.95 22.23
CA LYS A 9 12.57 13.64 22.00
C LYS A 9 11.70 12.86 21.01
N ILE A 10 12.30 12.46 19.89
CA ILE A 10 11.63 11.62 18.90
C ILE A 10 11.36 10.25 19.56
N ALA A 11 10.10 9.81 19.53
CA ALA A 11 9.68 8.57 20.16
C ALA A 11 9.69 7.37 19.20
N TYR A 12 9.38 7.60 17.92
CA TYR A 12 9.27 6.58 16.88
C TYR A 12 9.41 7.19 15.48
N ILE A 13 9.72 6.34 14.49
CA ILE A 13 9.73 6.70 13.07
C ILE A 13 8.58 6.01 12.37
N ILE A 14 7.72 6.77 11.68
CA ILE A 14 6.67 6.24 10.80
C ILE A 14 7.11 6.45 9.36
N TYR A 15 7.06 5.41 8.53
CA TYR A 15 7.49 5.49 7.14
C TYR A 15 6.61 4.64 6.21
N ASP A 16 6.56 5.03 4.93
CA ASP A 16 5.83 4.33 3.87
C ASP A 16 6.47 2.97 3.55
N GLU A 17 5.67 1.99 3.10
CA GLU A 17 6.14 0.62 2.85
C GLU A 17 7.32 0.53 1.86
N TYR A 18 7.42 1.46 0.91
CA TYR A 18 8.48 1.49 -0.08
C TYR A 18 9.73 2.26 0.38
N MET A 19 9.65 2.94 1.53
CA MET A 19 10.80 3.59 2.18
C MET A 19 11.56 2.63 3.11
N TYR A 20 11.79 1.39 2.67
CA TYR A 20 12.40 0.31 3.46
C TYR A 20 13.75 0.65 4.09
N PHE A 21 14.49 1.64 3.54
CA PHE A 21 15.73 2.14 4.15
C PHE A 21 15.52 2.79 5.52
N SER A 22 14.31 3.31 5.80
CA SER A 22 13.96 4.01 7.03
C SER A 22 14.10 3.13 8.26
N GLU A 23 13.93 1.82 8.08
CA GLU A 23 14.14 0.83 9.13
C GLU A 23 15.59 0.79 9.62
N GLY A 24 16.55 0.80 8.69
CA GLY A 24 17.97 0.87 9.03
C GLY A 24 18.32 2.17 9.77
N VAL A 25 17.66 3.28 9.40
CA VAL A 25 17.82 4.57 10.08
C VAL A 25 17.23 4.51 11.49
N ALA A 26 16.03 3.94 11.68
CA ALA A 26 15.40 3.79 12.98
C ALA A 26 16.27 2.95 13.93
N ASN A 27 16.78 1.82 13.45
CA ASN A 27 17.68 0.95 14.20
C ASN A 27 18.99 1.66 14.57
N HIS A 28 19.61 2.40 13.65
CA HIS A 28 20.82 3.16 13.93
C HIS A 28 20.61 4.22 15.03
N LEU A 29 19.41 4.81 15.08
CA LEU A 29 19.03 5.79 16.09
C LEU A 29 18.49 5.15 17.39
N GLY A 30 18.37 3.83 17.44
CA GLY A 30 17.77 3.12 18.58
C GLY A 30 16.30 3.46 18.81
N LEU A 31 15.58 3.80 17.74
CA LEU A 31 14.16 4.19 17.79
C LEU A 31 13.28 3.05 17.25
N PRO A 32 12.11 2.80 17.88
CA PRO A 32 11.12 1.92 17.29
C PRO A 32 10.56 2.53 16.00
N SER A 33 10.20 1.65 15.08
CA SER A 33 9.70 2.02 13.76
C SER A 33 8.29 1.45 13.53
N ILE A 34 7.49 2.13 12.72
CA ILE A 34 6.13 1.73 12.35
C ILE A 34 5.97 1.91 10.85
N ILE A 35 5.55 0.85 10.16
CA ILE A 35 5.32 0.90 8.71
C ILE A 35 3.90 1.37 8.45
N LEU A 36 3.73 2.29 7.51
CA LEU A 36 2.44 2.69 6.96
C LEU A 36 2.25 2.05 5.59
N TYR A 37 1.26 1.17 5.47
CA TYR A 37 0.79 0.67 4.17
C TYR A 37 -0.30 1.58 3.62
N THR A 38 -0.02 2.17 2.45
CA THR A 38 -0.98 3.02 1.75
C THR A 38 -1.84 2.26 0.74
N SER A 39 -1.41 1.05 0.36
CA SER A 39 -2.13 0.09 -0.47
C SER A 39 -3.12 -0.77 0.34
N SER A 40 -3.98 -1.54 -0.33
CA SER A 40 -4.96 -2.40 0.33
C SER A 40 -4.31 -3.65 0.95
N ALA A 41 -4.94 -4.25 1.96
CA ALA A 41 -4.43 -5.48 2.57
C ALA A 41 -4.44 -6.65 1.58
N ALA A 42 -5.47 -6.75 0.74
CA ALA A 42 -5.54 -7.75 -0.32
C ALA A 42 -4.40 -7.60 -1.35
N ASN A 43 -3.91 -6.39 -1.60
CA ASN A 43 -2.78 -6.16 -2.49
C ASN A 43 -1.51 -6.84 -1.95
N MET A 44 -1.32 -6.84 -0.63
CA MET A 44 -0.18 -7.49 0.00
C MET A 44 -0.15 -9.01 -0.23
N MET A 45 -1.32 -9.65 -0.18
CA MET A 45 -1.47 -11.08 -0.44
C MET A 45 -0.92 -11.46 -1.82
N THR A 46 -1.10 -10.58 -2.81
CA THR A 46 -0.57 -10.82 -4.16
C THR A 46 0.95 -10.86 -4.17
N TYR A 47 1.63 -9.97 -3.44
CA TYR A 47 3.09 -9.98 -3.31
C TYR A 47 3.62 -11.23 -2.60
N GLN A 48 2.94 -11.67 -1.53
CA GLN A 48 3.32 -12.87 -0.78
C GLN A 48 3.20 -14.16 -1.60
N THR A 49 2.31 -14.18 -2.60
CA THR A 49 2.07 -15.36 -3.44
C THR A 49 3.10 -15.51 -4.56
N ILE A 50 3.75 -14.42 -4.99
CA ILE A 50 4.69 -14.42 -6.13
C ILE A 50 5.87 -15.40 -5.94
N PRO A 51 6.57 -15.46 -4.79
CA PRO A 51 7.64 -16.43 -4.59
C PRO A 51 7.18 -17.89 -4.73
N GLY A 52 5.95 -18.20 -4.29
CA GLY A 52 5.35 -19.51 -4.44
C GLY A 52 5.09 -19.87 -5.90
N LEU A 53 4.47 -18.95 -6.65
CA LEU A 53 4.21 -19.13 -8.09
C LEU A 53 5.50 -19.31 -8.89
N LEU A 54 6.57 -18.60 -8.52
CA LEU A 54 7.88 -18.77 -9.14
C LEU A 54 8.43 -20.18 -8.89
N LYS A 55 8.36 -20.66 -7.64
CA LYS A 55 8.84 -21.99 -7.25
C LYS A 55 8.06 -23.12 -7.94
N GLU A 56 6.77 -22.92 -8.15
CA GLU A 56 5.87 -23.87 -8.82
C GLU A 56 5.98 -23.81 -10.35
N GLY A 57 6.75 -22.87 -10.90
CA GLY A 57 7.00 -22.75 -12.33
C GLY A 57 5.89 -22.04 -13.11
N TYR A 58 4.99 -21.33 -12.44
CA TYR A 58 3.96 -20.51 -13.09
C TYR A 58 4.49 -19.21 -13.68
N ILE A 59 5.72 -18.79 -13.32
CA ILE A 59 6.34 -17.57 -13.84
C ILE A 59 7.52 -17.97 -14.75
N PRO A 60 7.58 -17.50 -16.01
CA PRO A 60 6.67 -16.56 -16.66
C PRO A 60 5.28 -17.14 -16.93
N ILE A 61 4.25 -16.33 -16.71
CA ILE A 61 2.84 -16.75 -16.84
C ILE A 61 2.50 -16.96 -18.32
N PRO A 62 2.09 -18.17 -18.73
CA PRO A 62 1.66 -18.42 -20.11
C PRO A 62 0.37 -17.67 -20.45
N ASP A 63 0.26 -17.16 -21.69
CA ASP A 63 -0.94 -16.44 -22.15
C ASP A 63 -2.24 -17.23 -21.95
N ALA A 64 -2.19 -18.55 -22.14
CA ALA A 64 -3.33 -19.45 -21.94
C ALA A 64 -3.87 -19.44 -20.50
N MET A 65 -3.00 -19.18 -19.51
CA MET A 65 -3.33 -19.18 -18.09
C MET A 65 -3.78 -17.80 -17.58
N MET A 66 -3.61 -16.74 -18.37
CA MET A 66 -3.86 -15.37 -17.94
C MET A 66 -5.29 -15.12 -17.43
N LEU A 67 -6.27 -15.90 -17.91
CA LEU A 67 -7.67 -15.81 -17.49
C LEU A 67 -8.04 -16.78 -16.36
N GLU A 68 -7.16 -17.70 -15.97
CA GLU A 68 -7.38 -18.64 -14.88
C GLU A 68 -7.25 -17.96 -13.53
N LEU A 69 -7.99 -18.46 -12.54
CA LEU A 69 -7.93 -17.99 -11.16
C LEU A 69 -6.60 -18.36 -10.51
N VAL A 70 -6.09 -17.47 -9.68
CA VAL A 70 -4.90 -17.72 -8.87
C VAL A 70 -5.33 -18.45 -7.60
N PRO A 71 -4.83 -19.68 -7.35
CA PRO A 71 -5.22 -20.45 -6.18
C PRO A 71 -4.97 -19.66 -4.88
N GLY A 72 -6.00 -19.52 -4.04
CA GLY A 72 -5.90 -18.85 -2.74
C GLY A 72 -5.99 -17.32 -2.79
N LEU A 73 -6.14 -16.73 -3.98
CA LEU A 73 -6.34 -15.29 -4.19
C LEU A 73 -7.64 -15.00 -4.95
N GLU A 74 -8.61 -15.90 -4.92
CA GLU A 74 -9.89 -15.72 -5.59
C GLU A 74 -10.56 -14.40 -5.14
N PRO A 75 -11.12 -13.60 -6.08
CA PRO A 75 -11.40 -13.92 -7.48
C PRO A 75 -10.31 -13.47 -8.47
N LEU A 76 -9.08 -13.21 -8.02
CA LEU A 76 -8.02 -12.71 -8.90
C LEU A 76 -7.60 -13.76 -9.92
N ARG A 77 -7.36 -13.31 -11.16
CA ARG A 77 -6.77 -14.12 -12.22
C ARG A 77 -5.29 -13.80 -12.35
N PHE A 78 -4.54 -14.65 -13.05
CA PHE A 78 -3.12 -14.43 -13.29
C PHE A 78 -2.83 -13.07 -13.95
N LYS A 79 -3.68 -12.60 -14.87
CA LYS A 79 -3.53 -11.26 -15.47
C LYS A 79 -3.78 -10.09 -14.52
N ASP A 80 -4.44 -10.33 -13.40
CA ASP A 80 -4.75 -9.32 -12.40
C ASP A 80 -3.60 -9.20 -11.37
N LEU A 81 -2.59 -10.08 -11.43
CA LEU A 81 -1.41 -10.02 -10.57
C LEU A 81 -0.47 -8.88 -10.96
N LEU A 82 0.17 -8.29 -9.95
CA LEU A 82 1.10 -7.17 -10.09
C LEU A 82 2.33 -7.48 -10.94
N ILE A 83 2.68 -8.75 -11.14
CA ILE A 83 3.79 -9.17 -12.02
C ILE A 83 3.66 -8.53 -13.40
N THR A 84 2.42 -8.35 -13.88
CA THR A 84 2.12 -7.73 -15.17
C THR A 84 2.46 -6.24 -15.26
N ASN A 85 2.66 -5.56 -14.12
CA ASN A 85 2.98 -4.13 -14.05
C ASN A 85 4.49 -3.85 -14.08
N PHE A 86 5.33 -4.86 -13.88
CA PHE A 86 6.79 -4.72 -13.87
C PHE A 86 7.36 -5.13 -15.22
N ARG A 87 8.34 -4.37 -15.73
CA ARG A 87 9.05 -4.72 -16.97
C ARG A 87 10.05 -5.86 -16.75
N ASP A 88 10.63 -5.93 -15.55
CA ASP A 88 11.58 -6.95 -15.14
C ASP A 88 11.07 -7.65 -13.88
N LEU A 89 11.09 -8.98 -13.90
CA LEU A 89 10.74 -9.80 -12.76
C LEU A 89 11.77 -9.66 -11.63
N ASP A 90 13.04 -9.43 -11.96
CA ASP A 90 14.10 -9.27 -10.96
C ASP A 90 13.86 -8.01 -10.10
N ASP A 91 13.45 -6.90 -10.73
CA ASP A 91 13.09 -5.66 -10.02
C ASP A 91 11.94 -5.89 -9.03
N LEU A 92 10.92 -6.64 -9.43
CA LEU A 92 9.79 -7.00 -8.58
C LEU A 92 10.22 -7.90 -7.42
N LEU A 93 11.04 -8.92 -7.69
CA LEU A 93 11.55 -9.81 -6.65
C LEU A 93 12.43 -9.05 -5.65
N GLN A 94 13.30 -8.15 -6.13
CA GLN A 94 14.08 -7.27 -5.26
C GLN A 94 13.19 -6.36 -4.41
N LEU A 95 12.12 -5.81 -4.98
CA LEU A 95 11.16 -4.99 -4.25
C LEU A 95 10.46 -5.80 -3.15
N ILE A 96 9.96 -7.00 -3.48
CA ILE A 96 9.33 -7.92 -2.53
C ILE A 96 10.29 -8.22 -1.40
N VAL A 97 11.53 -8.63 -1.71
CA VAL A 97 12.54 -8.94 -0.68
C VAL A 97 12.78 -7.74 0.23
N LYS A 98 12.99 -6.54 -0.33
CA LYS A 98 13.29 -5.33 0.46
C LYS A 98 12.08 -4.83 1.28
N ALA A 99 10.88 -4.92 0.74
CA ALA A 99 9.66 -4.47 1.42
C ALA A 99 9.15 -5.48 2.47
N HIS A 100 9.39 -6.78 2.25
CA HIS A 100 8.97 -7.86 3.17
C HIS A 100 10.01 -8.27 4.20
N ASP A 101 11.28 -7.87 4.09
CA ASP A 101 12.26 -8.05 5.17
C ASP A 101 12.04 -7.07 6.34
N SER A 102 10.91 -6.37 6.34
CA SER A 102 10.45 -5.37 7.29
C SER A 102 9.96 -5.91 8.66
N ARG A 103 10.35 -7.16 8.96
CA ARG A 103 10.22 -7.82 10.27
C ARG A 103 10.77 -7.05 11.48
N PRO A 104 11.79 -6.16 11.37
CA PRO A 104 12.27 -5.43 12.56
C PRO A 104 11.37 -4.26 12.99
N SER A 105 10.30 -3.94 12.24
CA SER A 105 9.35 -2.91 12.69
C SER A 105 8.58 -3.31 13.94
N SER A 106 8.21 -2.33 14.76
CA SER A 106 7.51 -2.56 16.02
C SER A 106 6.00 -2.70 15.84
N ALA A 107 5.44 -2.15 14.75
CA ALA A 107 4.03 -2.21 14.42
C ALA A 107 3.76 -1.87 12.96
N ILE A 108 2.55 -2.20 12.50
CA ILE A 108 2.07 -1.90 11.16
C ILE A 108 0.79 -1.06 11.25
N ILE A 109 0.75 0.04 10.51
CA ILE A 109 -0.44 0.83 10.24
C ILE A 109 -0.90 0.52 8.82
N TRP A 110 -2.19 0.28 8.65
CA TRP A 110 -2.79 0.01 7.35
C TRP A 110 -3.88 1.03 7.04
N ASN A 111 -3.82 1.66 5.87
CA ASN A 111 -4.87 2.56 5.37
C ASN A 111 -6.06 1.76 4.79
N THR A 112 -6.66 0.91 5.63
CA THR A 112 -7.88 0.14 5.33
C THR A 112 -8.73 -0.01 6.58
N MET A 113 -9.88 -0.66 6.47
CA MET A 113 -10.81 -0.90 7.57
C MET A 113 -11.16 -2.38 7.68
N ASP A 114 -11.34 -2.87 8.91
CA ASP A 114 -11.61 -4.29 9.19
C ASP A 114 -12.80 -4.84 8.38
N CYS A 115 -13.90 -4.10 8.33
CA CYS A 115 -15.10 -4.56 7.62
C CYS A 115 -14.95 -4.60 6.09
N LEU A 116 -13.89 -4.02 5.52
CA LEU A 116 -13.62 -4.06 4.09
C LEU A 116 -12.73 -5.25 3.71
N GLU A 117 -11.74 -5.58 4.55
CA GLU A 117 -10.67 -6.54 4.20
C GLU A 117 -10.37 -7.55 5.33
N GLN A 118 -11.40 -7.94 6.09
CA GLN A 118 -11.26 -8.76 7.30
C GLN A 118 -10.42 -10.03 7.09
N SER A 119 -10.65 -10.77 6.00
CA SER A 119 -9.92 -12.01 5.70
C SER A 119 -8.44 -11.76 5.43
N SER A 120 -8.12 -10.77 4.60
CA SER A 120 -6.75 -10.37 4.29
C SER A 120 -6.02 -9.89 5.55
N LEU A 121 -6.66 -9.05 6.35
CA LEU A 121 -6.09 -8.55 7.61
C LEU A 121 -5.83 -9.67 8.62
N ALA A 122 -6.76 -10.63 8.74
CA ALA A 122 -6.59 -11.78 9.61
C ALA A 122 -5.40 -12.66 9.17
N HIS A 123 -5.25 -12.89 7.87
CA HIS A 123 -4.10 -13.62 7.33
C HIS A 123 -2.78 -12.89 7.63
N LEU A 124 -2.70 -11.60 7.28
CA LEU A 124 -1.48 -10.79 7.51
C LEU A 124 -1.13 -10.72 9.00
N TRP A 125 -2.12 -10.65 9.88
CA TRP A 125 -1.88 -10.68 11.32
C TRP A 125 -1.22 -11.99 11.78
N GLN A 126 -1.64 -13.15 11.23
CA GLN A 126 -0.99 -14.44 11.53
C GLN A 126 0.43 -14.52 10.97
N GLU A 127 0.67 -13.97 9.78
CA GLU A 127 1.98 -13.98 9.12
C GLU A 127 3.00 -13.06 9.83
N TYR A 128 2.63 -11.81 10.12
CA TYR A 128 3.56 -10.84 10.70
C TYR A 128 3.76 -11.01 12.20
N GLN A 129 2.74 -11.45 12.94
CA GLN A 129 2.76 -11.55 14.40
C GLN A 129 3.13 -10.22 15.11
N LEU A 130 2.83 -9.09 14.47
CA LEU A 130 3.04 -7.74 14.98
C LEU A 130 1.70 -7.04 15.28
N PRO A 131 1.68 -6.01 16.13
CA PRO A 131 0.53 -5.12 16.25
C PRO A 131 0.17 -4.52 14.89
N LEU A 132 -1.07 -4.73 14.44
CA LEU A 132 -1.60 -4.24 13.17
C LEU A 132 -2.78 -3.30 13.43
N PHE A 133 -2.74 -2.11 12.85
CA PHE A 133 -3.72 -1.04 13.05
C PHE A 133 -4.38 -0.61 11.73
N PRO A 134 -5.58 -1.12 11.41
CA PRO A 134 -6.33 -0.69 10.24
C PRO A 134 -7.10 0.61 10.58
N ILE A 135 -6.52 1.76 10.23
CA ILE A 135 -7.02 3.10 10.62
C ILE A 135 -7.67 3.87 9.46
N GLY A 136 -7.91 3.19 8.34
CA GLY A 136 -8.46 3.77 7.13
C GLY A 136 -9.99 3.95 7.17
N PRO A 137 -10.55 4.62 6.14
CA PRO A 137 -9.83 5.29 5.07
C PRO A 137 -9.32 6.68 5.50
N LEU A 138 -8.01 6.90 5.42
CA LEU A 138 -7.35 8.11 5.92
C LEU A 138 -7.90 9.40 5.30
N HIS A 139 -8.34 9.36 4.04
CA HIS A 139 -8.93 10.52 3.35
C HIS A 139 -10.27 10.99 3.92
N ARG A 140 -10.91 10.20 4.81
CA ARG A 140 -12.14 10.60 5.53
C ARG A 140 -11.91 10.81 7.01
N THR A 141 -10.97 10.06 7.60
CA THR A 141 -10.74 10.06 9.04
C THR A 141 -9.80 11.17 9.48
N ILE A 142 -8.91 11.64 8.61
CA ILE A 142 -8.00 12.75 8.87
C ILE A 142 -8.54 14.02 8.19
N PRO A 143 -8.69 15.14 8.92
CA PRO A 143 -9.00 16.42 8.31
C PRO A 143 -7.90 16.77 7.31
N THR A 144 -8.26 16.95 6.04
CA THR A 144 -7.30 17.38 5.01
C THR A 144 -6.78 18.76 5.39
N PRO A 145 -5.51 18.91 5.81
CA PRO A 145 -4.99 20.24 6.03
C PRO A 145 -4.85 20.90 4.66
N SER A 146 -4.87 22.24 4.59
CA SER A 146 -4.73 22.98 3.32
C SER A 146 -3.28 22.93 2.80
N ILE A 147 -2.75 21.73 2.56
CA ILE A 147 -1.38 21.48 2.08
C ILE A 147 -1.35 21.28 0.56
N SER A 148 -2.45 21.56 -0.14
CA SER A 148 -2.47 21.43 -1.60
C SER A 148 -1.46 22.39 -2.21
N LEU A 149 -0.49 21.83 -2.95
CA LEU A 149 0.49 22.59 -3.73
C LEU A 149 -0.17 23.42 -4.85
N LEU A 150 -1.42 23.08 -5.21
CA LEU A 150 -2.20 23.75 -6.25
C LEU A 150 -3.49 24.34 -5.67
N LYS A 151 -3.92 25.47 -6.23
CA LYS A 151 -5.24 26.02 -5.95
C LYS A 151 -6.29 25.03 -6.46
N GLU A 152 -7.25 24.71 -5.61
CA GLU A 152 -8.35 23.83 -5.96
C GLU A 152 -9.23 24.47 -7.03
N ASP A 153 -9.53 23.71 -8.09
CA ASP A 153 -10.45 24.13 -9.14
C ASP A 153 -11.88 23.69 -8.79
N GLN A 154 -12.75 24.67 -8.53
CA GLN A 154 -14.15 24.46 -8.15
C GLN A 154 -15.11 24.43 -9.36
N ASN A 155 -14.59 24.58 -10.58
CA ASN A 155 -15.42 24.57 -11.79
C ASN A 155 -16.07 23.20 -12.01
N CYS A 156 -15.40 22.12 -11.62
CA CYS A 156 -15.92 20.76 -11.78
C CYS A 156 -17.13 20.49 -10.87
N ILE A 157 -17.15 21.05 -9.66
CA ILE A 157 -18.29 20.94 -8.73
C ILE A 157 -19.50 21.68 -9.30
N SER A 158 -19.28 22.94 -9.73
CA SER A 158 -20.32 23.75 -10.39
C SER A 158 -20.90 23.09 -11.65
N TRP A 159 -20.10 22.30 -12.37
CA TRP A 159 -20.56 21.52 -13.52
C TRP A 159 -21.32 20.25 -13.11
N LEU A 160 -20.87 19.55 -12.06
CA LEU A 160 -21.52 18.36 -11.50
C LEU A 160 -22.91 18.68 -10.96
N ASP A 161 -23.09 19.83 -10.29
CA ASP A 161 -24.37 20.26 -9.73
C ASP A 161 -25.48 20.46 -10.77
N LYS A 162 -25.11 20.60 -12.05
CA LYS A 162 -26.06 20.76 -13.17
C LYS A 162 -26.48 19.43 -13.81
N GLN A 163 -25.86 18.32 -13.42
CA GLN A 163 -26.14 17.00 -13.98
C GLN A 163 -27.33 16.32 -13.28
N SER A 164 -27.99 15.40 -13.97
CA SER A 164 -28.97 14.52 -13.35
C SER A 164 -28.31 13.55 -12.36
N HIS A 165 -29.05 13.15 -11.34
CA HIS A 165 -28.56 12.26 -10.30
C HIS A 165 -27.97 10.96 -10.90
N ASN A 166 -26.81 10.53 -10.40
CA ASN A 166 -26.09 9.31 -10.78
C ASN A 166 -25.57 9.21 -12.23
N CYS A 167 -25.51 10.29 -13.02
CA CYS A 167 -25.14 10.15 -14.43
C CYS A 167 -23.64 10.31 -14.76
N HIS A 168 -22.81 11.05 -14.01
CA HIS A 168 -21.50 11.45 -14.52
C HIS A 168 -20.39 11.60 -13.45
N LEU A 169 -19.40 10.71 -13.47
CA LEU A 169 -18.03 10.98 -12.98
C LEU A 169 -17.06 9.95 -13.57
N CYS A 170 -16.14 10.38 -14.45
CA CYS A 170 -15.02 9.56 -14.89
C CYS A 170 -13.73 10.34 -14.60
N LYS A 171 -12.88 9.78 -13.74
CA LYS A 171 -11.58 10.35 -13.40
C LYS A 171 -10.54 9.25 -13.53
N ARG A 172 -9.43 9.56 -14.18
CA ARG A 172 -8.23 8.72 -14.15
C ARG A 172 -7.10 9.45 -13.43
N GLY A 173 -6.18 8.69 -12.86
CA GLY A 173 -5.00 9.24 -12.18
C GLY A 173 -4.10 9.99 -13.15
N LYS A 174 -3.30 10.96 -12.65
CA LYS A 174 -2.46 11.84 -13.47
C LYS A 174 -1.53 11.09 -14.45
N HIS A 175 -1.11 9.87 -14.11
CA HIS A 175 -0.15 9.09 -14.89
C HIS A 175 -0.77 7.98 -15.74
N SER A 176 -2.10 7.87 -15.80
CA SER A 176 -2.78 6.78 -16.52
C SER A 176 -2.72 6.87 -18.05
N LEU A 177 -2.00 7.85 -18.61
CA LEU A 177 -1.90 8.09 -20.06
C LEU A 177 -0.53 7.73 -20.65
N LEU A 178 0.42 7.23 -19.85
CA LEU A 178 1.80 6.93 -20.29
C LEU A 178 1.95 5.56 -20.98
N GLY A 179 0.90 5.05 -21.63
CA GLY A 179 0.86 3.70 -22.20
C GLY A 179 0.17 3.60 -23.56
N GLN A 180 0.41 4.56 -24.46
CA GLN A 180 0.23 4.38 -25.90
C GLN A 180 1.58 4.53 -26.60
#